data_AF-A0A143PVI0-F1
#
_entry.id   AF-A0A143PVI0-F1
#
_cell.length_a   1.000
_cell.length_b   1.000
_cell.length_c   1.000
_cell.angle_alpha   90.00
_cell.angle_beta   90.00
_cell.angle_gamma   90.00
#
_symmetry.space_group_name_H-M   'P 1'
#
loop_
_entity.id
_entity.type
_entity.pdbx_description
1 polymer ?
#
loop_
_entity_poly.entity_id
_entity_poly.type
_entity_poly.pdbx_seq_one_letter_code
_entity_poly.pdbx_strand_id
1 'polypeptide(L)'
;MLLSGRVPEPRLPPLTRSQAALTALFLVMVALATWAADVRAARGSDPFGTLLTSRAMALHGTVRLDALGVSHLDQRLGYRMFERGGHQYYVYPLGTSLLATPWVALAHAFGADVVDPDTEVRIQHRLVVACAVLTAWLLLRIGRRLLPFGPALACTVVFWGGTSLASVAGAALWSHTAAILLALVAIDLVTAAEVAGARLRWAWLGVTLFAAYLCRPTMAVFAMATLGWVAWRDRRAAMSAGTVGATLLALFAIFSWREFGELLPPYYRMGMSGGAFTATGLAGLLVSPSRGWLVFSPVLLGVWATWSLSRREWPLGPGWLLVALLWPLTLVAALSRWEMWWGGGCFGPRLLADALPGVFLLTLRAWPVRRPRGAAWIGVAVLATTALFSGWVHVAQGLYNPWVQHWNVEPSIDTDSWTRFDWRFPQFLHSAPRHRARLVAYFERHPPTGELPLVRLEAALGPDNEVFDAVGFDRMRDEGRWTLLQVAELRFAAMPRVSPLSDVSVSFGTNGRQALRIELNEVVLFEHTFDTAMSMVTLPLPAGSVRDGVNRLRFVTPDARRRGRGDARHYGIVVKSVMFR
;
A
#
# COMPACT_ATOMS: atom_id res chain seq x y z
N MET A 1 -7.68 -40.34 38.04
CA MET A 1 -6.84 -41.44 37.54
C MET A 1 -7.09 -41.55 36.04
N LEU A 2 -6.15 -41.05 35.23
CA LEU A 2 -5.98 -41.16 33.76
C LEU A 2 -5.11 -39.95 33.30
N LEU A 3 -3.89 -39.87 33.85
CA LEU A 3 -2.88 -38.86 33.50
C LEU A 3 -1.51 -39.53 33.55
N SER A 4 -1.09 -40.20 32.49
CA SER A 4 0.33 -40.52 32.22
C SER A 4 0.64 -41.12 30.84
N GLY A 5 -0.32 -41.18 29.91
CA GLY A 5 0.01 -41.49 28.52
C GLY A 5 0.65 -40.27 27.85
N ARG A 6 1.99 -40.22 27.75
CA ARG A 6 2.66 -39.36 26.76
C ARG A 6 2.26 -39.87 25.38
N VAL A 7 1.16 -39.38 24.84
CA VAL A 7 0.85 -39.54 23.41
C VAL A 7 1.98 -38.83 22.67
N PRO A 8 2.81 -39.52 21.87
CA PRO A 8 3.87 -38.88 21.12
C PRO A 8 3.22 -37.82 20.24
N GLU A 9 3.71 -36.57 20.30
CA GLU A 9 3.20 -35.49 19.44
C GLU A 9 3.20 -35.98 17.99
N PRO A 10 2.05 -35.97 17.28
CA PRO A 10 2.03 -36.16 15.83
C PRO A 10 2.93 -35.12 15.14
N ARG A 11 4.20 -35.46 14.94
CA ARG A 11 5.12 -34.63 14.17
C ARG A 11 4.70 -34.72 12.72
N LEU A 12 4.64 -33.56 12.05
CA LEU A 12 4.54 -33.51 10.59
C LEU A 12 5.53 -34.51 10.00
N PRO A 13 5.12 -35.37 9.05
CA PRO A 13 6.04 -36.32 8.45
C PRO A 13 7.26 -35.56 7.88
N PRO A 14 8.49 -36.07 8.11
CA PRO A 14 9.69 -35.40 7.64
C PRO A 14 9.61 -35.20 6.12
N LEU A 15 10.14 -34.08 5.65
CA LEU A 15 10.24 -33.81 4.22
C LEU A 15 11.22 -34.81 3.60
N THR A 16 10.89 -35.36 2.44
CA THR A 16 11.92 -36.00 1.60
C THR A 16 12.92 -34.94 1.12
N ARG A 17 14.12 -35.36 0.68
CA ARG A 17 15.12 -34.43 0.13
C ARG A 17 14.55 -33.56 -1.00
N SER A 18 13.76 -34.14 -1.90
CA SER A 18 13.12 -33.41 -3.00
C SER A 18 12.07 -32.41 -2.50
N GLN A 19 11.26 -32.77 -1.51
CA GLN A 19 10.28 -31.87 -0.93
C GLN A 19 10.94 -30.71 -0.16
N ALA A 20 12.06 -30.97 0.52
CA ALA A 20 12.86 -29.94 1.19
C ALA A 20 13.48 -28.98 0.16
N ALA A 21 14.04 -29.48 -0.93
CA ALA A 21 14.58 -28.67 -2.01
C ALA A 21 13.50 -27.79 -2.68
N LEU A 22 12.32 -28.34 -2.96
CA LEU A 22 11.18 -27.58 -3.50
C LEU A 22 10.69 -26.50 -2.54
N THR A 23 10.68 -26.80 -1.23
CA THR A 23 10.33 -25.83 -0.19
C THR A 23 11.35 -24.69 -0.17
N ALA A 24 12.64 -25.01 -0.14
CA ALA A 24 13.71 -24.01 -0.14
C ALA A 24 13.65 -23.14 -1.41
N LEU A 25 13.48 -23.76 -2.58
CA LEU A 25 13.34 -23.06 -3.85
C LEU A 25 12.16 -22.07 -3.81
N PHE A 26 10.99 -22.50 -3.34
CA PHE A 26 9.83 -21.63 -3.22
C PHE A 26 10.10 -20.43 -2.28
N LEU A 27 10.69 -20.67 -1.11
CA LEU A 27 11.00 -19.59 -0.17
C LEU A 27 12.05 -18.62 -0.72
N VAL A 28 13.04 -19.11 -1.46
CA VAL A 28 14.02 -18.27 -2.17
C VAL A 28 13.33 -17.45 -3.26
N MET A 29 12.40 -18.04 -4.02
CA MET A 29 11.64 -17.31 -5.04
C MET A 29 10.78 -16.20 -4.42
N VAL A 30 10.15 -16.44 -3.27
CA VAL A 30 9.44 -15.40 -2.50
C VAL A 30 10.41 -14.30 -2.08
N ALA A 31 11.56 -14.67 -1.51
CA ALA A 31 12.57 -13.71 -1.09
C ALA A 31 13.06 -12.84 -2.25
N LEU A 32 13.39 -13.45 -3.39
CA LEU A 32 13.84 -12.75 -4.60
C LEU A 32 12.75 -11.87 -5.19
N ALA A 33 11.50 -12.33 -5.22
CA ALA A 33 10.39 -11.54 -5.74
C ALA A 33 10.14 -10.29 -4.89
N THR A 34 10.20 -10.41 -3.56
CA THR A 34 10.05 -9.28 -2.65
C THR A 34 11.30 -8.39 -2.62
N TRP A 35 12.49 -8.97 -2.77
CA TRP A 35 13.75 -8.22 -2.83
C TRP A 35 13.87 -7.40 -4.12
N ALA A 36 13.40 -7.93 -5.25
CA ALA A 36 13.44 -7.22 -6.53
C ALA A 36 12.36 -6.13 -6.65
N ALA A 37 11.31 -6.17 -5.82
CA ALA A 37 10.27 -5.16 -5.79
C ALA A 37 10.84 -3.81 -5.33
N ASP A 38 10.54 -2.74 -6.04
CA ASP A 38 11.07 -1.42 -5.71
C ASP A 38 10.31 -0.80 -4.53
N VAL A 39 10.82 -1.05 -3.31
CA VAL A 39 10.32 -0.42 -2.08
C VAL A 39 10.51 1.10 -2.10
N ARG A 40 11.25 1.70 -3.05
CA ARG A 40 11.38 3.17 -3.16
C ARG A 40 10.03 3.84 -3.44
N ALA A 41 9.07 3.15 -4.04
CA ALA A 41 7.69 3.62 -4.14
C ALA A 41 7.01 3.83 -2.76
N ALA A 42 7.56 3.24 -1.69
CA ALA A 42 7.10 3.40 -0.31
C ALA A 42 7.78 4.58 0.44
N ARG A 43 8.73 5.31 -0.17
CA ARG A 43 9.39 6.48 0.46
C ARG A 43 8.44 7.65 0.79
N GLY A 44 7.18 7.58 0.37
CA GLY A 44 6.12 8.53 0.69
C GLY A 44 4.83 7.89 1.24
N SER A 45 4.86 6.61 1.62
CA SER A 45 3.65 5.89 2.06
C SER A 45 3.61 5.68 3.58
N ASP A 46 2.47 5.18 4.07
CA ASP A 46 2.15 4.92 5.48
C ASP A 46 3.33 4.41 6.35
N PRO A 47 4.09 3.36 5.98
CA PRO A 47 5.08 2.73 6.87
C PRO A 47 6.33 3.56 7.21
N PHE A 48 6.55 4.72 6.59
CA PHE A 48 7.77 5.52 6.75
C PHE A 48 7.95 6.22 8.12
N GLY A 49 7.08 5.96 9.09
CA GLY A 49 7.27 6.34 10.50
C GLY A 49 7.45 5.14 11.45
N THR A 50 7.30 3.91 10.94
CA THR A 50 7.37 2.69 11.75
C THR A 50 8.74 2.53 12.40
N LEU A 51 9.83 2.63 11.61
CA LEU A 51 11.17 2.39 12.15
C LEU A 51 11.69 3.57 12.97
N LEU A 52 11.25 4.81 12.68
CA LEU A 52 11.53 5.96 13.54
C LEU A 52 10.90 5.77 14.92
N THR A 53 9.65 5.29 14.98
CA THR A 53 8.99 4.95 16.24
C THR A 53 9.74 3.82 16.97
N SER A 54 10.17 2.77 16.25
CA SER A 54 11.00 1.69 16.80
C SER A 54 12.33 2.20 17.35
N ARG A 55 12.94 3.21 16.71
CA ARG A 55 14.17 3.84 17.18
C ARG A 55 13.94 4.61 18.49
N ALA A 56 12.86 5.38 18.58
CA ALA A 56 12.48 6.07 19.81
C ALA A 56 12.28 5.08 20.96
N MET A 57 11.63 3.93 20.69
CA MET A 57 11.45 2.87 21.67
C MET A 57 12.80 2.27 22.10
N ALA A 58 13.66 1.94 21.13
CA ALA A 58 14.95 1.27 21.37
C ALA A 58 15.93 2.12 22.17
N LEU A 59 16.02 3.42 21.88
CA LEU A 59 17.07 4.29 22.45
C LEU A 59 16.59 5.17 23.60
N HIS A 60 15.30 5.53 23.61
CA HIS A 60 14.77 6.50 24.56
C HIS A 60 13.63 5.94 25.41
N GLY A 61 13.22 4.68 25.19
CA GLY A 61 12.14 4.04 25.95
C GLY A 61 10.78 4.71 25.77
N THR A 62 10.57 5.43 24.66
CA THR A 62 9.34 6.21 24.39
C THR A 62 8.83 5.97 22.97
N VAL A 63 7.57 6.32 22.72
CA VAL A 63 6.96 6.33 21.37
C VAL A 63 6.92 7.73 20.75
N ARG A 64 7.41 8.72 21.48
CA ARG A 64 7.50 10.14 21.07
C ARG A 64 8.62 10.32 20.06
N LEU A 65 8.29 10.90 18.92
CA LEU A 65 9.23 11.15 17.84
C LEU A 65 10.11 12.38 18.10
N ASP A 66 9.65 13.33 18.91
CA ASP A 66 10.43 14.49 19.34
C ASP A 66 11.68 14.10 20.13
N ALA A 67 11.68 12.93 20.79
CA ALA A 67 12.85 12.38 21.47
C ALA A 67 14.04 12.09 20.54
N LEU A 68 13.80 11.98 19.22
CA LEU A 68 14.86 11.76 18.24
C LEU A 68 15.68 13.02 17.93
N GLY A 69 15.18 14.21 18.29
CA GLY A 69 15.87 15.48 18.03
C GLY A 69 16.09 15.80 16.54
N VAL A 70 15.29 15.20 15.65
CA VAL A 70 15.43 15.37 14.20
C VAL A 70 14.62 16.57 13.73
N SER A 71 15.30 17.58 13.18
CA SER A 71 14.65 18.73 12.54
C SER A 71 13.88 18.32 11.28
N HIS A 72 12.77 19.01 11.00
CA HIS A 72 11.95 18.81 9.80
C HIS A 72 11.27 17.42 9.68
N LEU A 73 11.02 16.76 10.81
CA LEU A 73 10.31 15.48 10.84
C LEU A 73 8.88 15.60 10.30
N ASP A 74 8.26 16.77 10.51
CA ASP A 74 6.96 17.17 9.97
C ASP A 74 6.96 17.16 8.44
N GLN A 75 8.00 17.70 7.79
CA GLN A 75 8.13 17.68 6.33
C GLN A 75 8.34 16.27 5.79
N ARG A 76 9.05 15.42 6.56
CA ARG A 76 9.28 14.02 6.19
C ARG A 76 8.03 13.16 6.32
N LEU A 77 7.28 13.30 7.41
CA LEU A 77 6.16 12.42 7.75
C LEU A 77 4.81 12.96 7.27
N GLY A 78 4.62 14.28 7.23
CA GLY A 78 3.38 14.92 6.80
C GLY A 78 2.16 14.38 7.56
N TYR A 79 1.15 13.93 6.83
CA TYR A 79 -0.09 13.35 7.37
C TYR A 79 0.11 12.11 8.26
N ARG A 80 1.30 11.50 8.26
CA ARG A 80 1.65 10.32 9.06
C ARG A 80 2.06 10.67 10.49
N MET A 81 2.10 11.94 10.84
CA MET A 81 2.40 12.44 12.17
C MET A 81 1.21 13.22 12.74
N PHE A 82 1.03 13.16 14.05
CA PHE A 82 0.09 14.01 14.77
C PHE A 82 0.73 14.51 16.07
N GLU A 83 0.21 15.62 16.59
CA GLU A 83 0.66 16.19 17.85
C GLU A 83 -0.36 15.97 18.95
N ARG A 84 0.11 15.64 20.15
CA ARG A 84 -0.73 15.48 21.34
C ARG A 84 0.07 15.83 22.58
N GLY A 85 -0.46 16.75 23.40
CA GLY A 85 0.20 17.14 24.66
C GLY A 85 1.62 17.69 24.48
N GLY A 86 1.88 18.39 23.37
CA GLY A 86 3.19 18.95 23.06
C GLY A 86 4.22 17.96 22.49
N HIS A 87 3.83 16.69 22.26
CA HIS A 87 4.69 15.65 21.70
C HIS A 87 4.24 15.21 20.31
N GLN A 88 5.19 14.71 19.53
CA GLN A 88 4.98 14.28 18.16
C GLN A 88 4.90 12.75 18.09
N TYR A 89 3.89 12.24 17.39
CA TYR A 89 3.62 10.81 17.33
C TYR A 89 3.36 10.34 15.90
N TYR A 90 3.75 9.09 15.64
CA TYR A 90 3.38 8.39 14.43
C TYR A 90 1.90 7.97 14.47
N VAL A 91 1.16 8.22 13.38
CA VAL A 91 -0.29 8.02 13.30
C VAL A 91 -0.71 6.54 13.33
N TYR A 92 0.08 5.62 12.78
CA TYR A 92 -0.34 4.21 12.60
C TYR A 92 -0.11 3.34 13.85
N PRO A 93 -0.71 2.13 13.91
CA PRO A 93 -0.61 1.24 15.07
C PRO A 93 0.83 0.94 15.50
N LEU A 94 1.05 0.93 16.81
CA LEU A 94 2.37 0.75 17.42
C LEU A 94 2.91 -0.68 17.30
N GLY A 95 2.06 -1.68 17.02
CA GLY A 95 2.45 -3.09 17.06
C GLY A 95 3.59 -3.45 16.11
N THR A 96 3.56 -2.96 14.87
CA THR A 96 4.66 -3.21 13.92
C THR A 96 5.94 -2.51 14.37
N SER A 97 5.86 -1.29 14.89
CA SER A 97 7.00 -0.57 15.44
C SER A 97 7.62 -1.31 16.63
N LEU A 98 6.79 -1.87 17.52
CA LEU A 98 7.25 -2.66 18.65
C LEU A 98 7.98 -3.92 18.19
N LEU A 99 7.43 -4.66 17.22
CA LEU A 99 8.06 -5.86 16.69
C LEU A 99 9.36 -5.60 15.91
N ALA A 100 9.47 -4.43 15.28
CA ALA A 100 10.68 -4.00 14.59
C ALA A 100 11.78 -3.44 15.53
N THR A 101 11.43 -3.07 16.77
CA THR A 101 12.34 -2.48 17.76
C THR A 101 13.64 -3.27 17.98
N PRO A 102 13.64 -4.60 18.24
CA PRO A 102 14.90 -5.33 18.45
C PRO A 102 15.81 -5.31 17.21
N TRP A 103 15.23 -5.28 16.01
CA TRP A 103 15.99 -5.22 14.76
C TRP A 103 16.57 -3.83 14.50
N VAL A 104 15.83 -2.77 14.85
CA VAL A 104 16.32 -1.39 14.77
C VAL A 104 17.41 -1.14 15.81
N ALA A 105 17.26 -1.66 17.03
CA ALA A 105 18.30 -1.59 18.05
C ALA A 105 19.60 -2.29 17.59
N LEU A 106 19.48 -3.48 17.01
CA LEU A 106 20.61 -4.23 16.47
C LEU A 106 21.27 -3.49 15.30
N ALA A 107 20.48 -2.97 14.35
CA ALA A 107 21.00 -2.20 13.23
C ALA A 107 21.78 -0.97 13.70
N HIS A 108 21.25 -0.25 14.68
CA HIS A 108 21.91 0.91 15.27
C HIS A 108 23.22 0.52 15.96
N ALA A 109 23.25 -0.59 16.71
CA ALA A 109 24.48 -1.10 17.34
C ALA A 109 25.59 -1.42 16.32
N PHE A 110 25.23 -1.73 15.07
CA PHE A 110 26.16 -1.92 13.95
C PHE A 110 26.37 -0.66 13.09
N GLY A 111 25.98 0.53 13.58
CA GLY A 111 26.21 1.80 12.91
C GLY A 111 25.20 2.15 11.80
N ALA A 112 24.09 1.44 11.69
CA ALA A 112 23.01 1.76 10.74
C ALA A 112 21.86 2.51 11.44
N ASP A 113 21.75 3.81 11.21
CA ASP A 113 20.71 4.66 11.80
C ASP A 113 19.52 4.88 10.85
N VAL A 114 18.31 4.53 11.28
CA VAL A 114 17.05 4.72 10.53
C VAL A 114 16.59 6.18 10.46
N VAL A 115 17.25 7.10 11.19
CA VAL A 115 17.07 8.54 10.95
C VAL A 115 17.50 8.89 9.52
N ASP A 116 18.54 8.24 8.97
CA ASP A 116 18.87 8.36 7.56
C ASP A 116 17.77 7.68 6.70
N PRO A 117 17.08 8.43 5.80
CA PRO A 117 16.01 7.89 4.96
C PRO A 117 16.43 6.69 4.11
N ASP A 118 17.67 6.68 3.60
CA ASP A 118 18.17 5.58 2.78
C ASP A 118 18.35 4.31 3.62
N THR A 119 18.87 4.46 4.84
CA THR A 119 19.04 3.38 5.81
C THR A 119 17.71 2.83 6.28
N GLU A 120 16.73 3.69 6.57
CA GLU A 120 15.36 3.25 6.88
C GLU A 120 14.81 2.35 5.77
N VAL A 121 14.88 2.79 4.50
CA VAL A 121 14.36 2.01 3.36
C VAL A 121 15.06 0.66 3.25
N ARG A 122 16.39 0.62 3.42
CA ARG A 122 17.14 -0.65 3.38
C ARG A 122 16.71 -1.61 4.49
N ILE A 123 16.52 -1.11 5.72
CA ILE A 123 16.11 -1.94 6.86
C ILE A 123 14.66 -2.38 6.70
N GLN A 124 13.75 -1.49 6.31
CA GLN A 124 12.36 -1.83 6.04
C GLN A 124 12.27 -2.93 4.98
N HIS A 125 13.01 -2.81 3.87
CA HIS A 125 13.00 -3.79 2.80
C HIS A 125 13.47 -5.17 3.27
N ARG A 126 14.54 -5.25 4.07
CA ARG A 126 15.01 -6.50 4.68
C ARG A 126 13.96 -7.14 5.59
N LEU A 127 13.28 -6.33 6.41
CA LEU A 127 12.21 -6.81 7.29
C LEU A 127 11.01 -7.30 6.48
N VAL A 128 10.65 -6.63 5.40
CA VAL A 128 9.55 -7.05 4.50
C VAL A 128 9.87 -8.39 3.83
N VAL A 129 11.09 -8.57 3.32
CA VAL A 129 11.54 -9.87 2.77
C VAL A 129 11.46 -10.97 3.83
N ALA A 130 11.96 -10.71 5.05
CA ALA A 130 11.87 -11.68 6.13
C ALA A 130 10.41 -12.04 6.48
N CYS A 131 9.54 -11.04 6.61
CA CYS A 131 8.11 -11.25 6.87
C CYS A 131 7.42 -12.02 5.73
N ALA A 132 7.74 -11.73 4.46
CA ALA A 132 7.17 -12.42 3.31
C ALA A 132 7.58 -13.91 3.29
N VAL A 133 8.85 -14.21 3.54
CA VAL A 133 9.37 -15.59 3.63
C VAL A 133 8.73 -16.33 4.81
N LEU A 134 8.64 -15.71 5.98
CA LEU A 134 8.00 -16.30 7.16
C LEU A 134 6.51 -16.55 6.93
N THR A 135 5.82 -15.63 6.26
CA THR A 135 4.42 -15.79 5.86
C THR A 135 4.27 -17.00 4.93
N ALA A 136 5.07 -17.09 3.87
CA ALA A 136 5.06 -18.21 2.93
C ALA A 136 5.38 -19.56 3.61
N TRP A 137 6.33 -19.56 4.53
CA TRP A 137 6.67 -20.74 5.33
C TRP A 137 5.52 -21.18 6.25
N LEU A 138 4.87 -20.24 6.96
CA LEU A 138 3.73 -20.53 7.81
C LEU A 138 2.54 -21.08 7.01
N LEU A 139 2.24 -20.48 5.85
CA LEU A 139 1.20 -20.97 4.95
C LEU A 139 1.47 -22.43 4.53
N LEU A 140 2.70 -22.73 4.09
CA LEU A 140 3.07 -24.09 3.72
C LEU A 140 3.00 -25.04 4.91
N ARG A 141 3.46 -24.61 6.08
CA ARG A 141 3.43 -25.42 7.31
C ARG A 141 2.00 -25.76 7.73
N ILE A 142 1.09 -24.77 7.73
CA ILE A 142 -0.34 -24.96 7.97
C ILE A 142 -0.94 -25.87 6.90
N GLY A 143 -0.66 -25.60 5.62
CA GLY A 143 -1.13 -26.40 4.50
C GLY A 143 -0.73 -27.86 4.63
N ARG A 144 0.51 -28.16 5.01
CA ARG A 144 1.02 -29.53 5.21
C ARG A 144 0.37 -30.29 6.37
N ARG A 145 -0.26 -29.61 7.32
CA ARG A 145 -1.09 -30.29 8.34
C ARG A 145 -2.45 -30.72 7.78
N LEU A 146 -2.92 -30.07 6.71
CA LEU A 146 -4.29 -30.20 6.20
C LEU A 146 -4.36 -30.84 4.80
N LEU A 147 -3.22 -30.98 4.13
CA LEU A 147 -3.05 -31.44 2.76
C LEU A 147 -1.74 -32.24 2.58
N PRO A 148 -1.69 -33.17 1.62
CA PRO A 148 -0.42 -33.73 1.14
C PRO A 148 0.51 -32.64 0.60
N PHE A 149 1.82 -32.91 0.57
CA PHE A 149 2.85 -31.91 0.22
C PHE A 149 2.58 -31.19 -1.10
N GLY A 150 2.31 -31.92 -2.19
CA GLY A 150 2.09 -31.32 -3.52
C GLY A 150 0.94 -30.31 -3.53
N PRO A 151 -0.29 -30.71 -3.15
CA PRO A 151 -1.42 -29.80 -2.98
C PRO A 151 -1.15 -28.65 -2.00
N ALA A 152 -0.47 -28.89 -0.87
CA ALA A 152 -0.12 -27.84 0.09
C ALA A 152 0.81 -26.77 -0.52
N LEU A 153 1.86 -27.20 -1.23
CA LEU A 153 2.79 -26.32 -1.91
C LEU A 153 2.10 -25.54 -3.04
N ALA A 154 1.32 -26.22 -3.87
CA ALA A 154 0.59 -25.59 -4.96
C ALA A 154 -0.42 -24.54 -4.45
N CYS A 155 -1.19 -24.88 -3.41
CA CYS A 155 -2.10 -23.94 -2.75
C CYS A 155 -1.34 -22.73 -2.21
N THR A 156 -0.21 -22.95 -1.54
CA THR A 156 0.58 -21.87 -0.93
C THR A 156 1.17 -20.94 -1.99
N VAL A 157 1.75 -21.48 -3.07
CA VAL A 157 2.29 -20.72 -4.19
C VAL A 157 1.21 -19.85 -4.82
N VAL A 158 0.07 -20.47 -5.15
CA VAL A 158 -1.06 -19.79 -5.78
C VAL A 158 -1.68 -18.74 -4.86
N PHE A 159 -1.82 -19.04 -3.57
CA PHE A 159 -2.43 -18.12 -2.62
C PHE A 159 -1.52 -16.93 -2.29
N TRP A 160 -0.22 -17.16 -2.09
CA TRP A 160 0.73 -16.08 -1.82
C TRP A 160 0.85 -15.16 -3.04
N GLY A 161 1.05 -15.72 -4.23
CA GLY A 161 1.23 -14.95 -5.46
C GLY A 161 -0.07 -14.37 -6.02
N GLY A 162 -1.22 -15.01 -5.77
CA GLY A 162 -2.52 -14.62 -6.33
C GLY A 162 -3.39 -13.78 -5.41
N THR A 163 -2.85 -13.23 -4.32
CA THR A 163 -3.60 -12.38 -3.38
C THR A 163 -2.76 -11.18 -2.94
N SER A 164 -3.37 -10.29 -2.14
CA SER A 164 -2.68 -9.14 -1.54
C SER A 164 -1.51 -9.51 -0.62
N LEU A 165 -1.24 -10.79 -0.33
CA LEU A 165 0.00 -11.18 0.34
C LEU A 165 1.23 -10.76 -0.47
N ALA A 166 1.25 -10.99 -1.78
CA ALA A 166 2.33 -10.51 -2.64
C ALA A 166 2.30 -8.98 -2.73
N SER A 167 1.21 -8.39 -3.21
CA SER A 167 1.17 -6.96 -3.57
C SER A 167 1.08 -5.98 -2.40
N VAL A 168 0.77 -6.44 -1.18
CA VAL A 168 0.69 -5.58 0.03
C VAL A 168 1.74 -6.02 1.04
N ALA A 169 1.63 -7.23 1.58
CA ALA A 169 2.53 -7.70 2.63
C ALA A 169 3.97 -7.88 2.13
N GLY A 170 4.16 -8.17 0.84
CA GLY A 170 5.45 -8.21 0.17
C GLY A 170 5.95 -6.87 -0.39
N ALA A 171 5.18 -5.78 -0.29
CA ALA A 171 5.55 -4.50 -0.89
C ALA A 171 6.16 -3.50 0.10
N ALA A 172 5.66 -3.46 1.34
CA ALA A 172 6.21 -2.58 2.38
C ALA A 172 5.89 -3.09 3.80
N LEU A 173 6.52 -2.47 4.81
CA LEU A 173 6.37 -2.86 6.22
C LEU A 173 5.10 -2.25 6.83
N TRP A 174 3.95 -2.52 6.23
CA TRP A 174 2.67 -2.04 6.72
C TRP A 174 2.30 -2.66 8.07
N SER A 175 1.35 -2.03 8.76
CA SER A 175 0.67 -2.66 9.91
C SER A 175 -0.01 -3.99 9.56
N HIS A 176 -0.48 -4.15 8.32
CA HIS A 176 -0.99 -5.44 7.81
C HIS A 176 0.05 -6.56 7.88
N THR A 177 1.30 -6.27 7.53
CA THR A 177 2.36 -7.28 7.34
C THR A 177 2.60 -8.07 8.63
N ALA A 178 2.75 -7.38 9.76
CA ALA A 178 2.91 -8.01 11.06
C ALA A 178 1.63 -8.67 11.57
N ALA A 179 0.47 -8.03 11.35
CA ALA A 179 -0.82 -8.56 11.79
C ALA A 179 -1.16 -9.90 11.11
N ILE A 180 -0.95 -10.01 9.80
CA ILE A 180 -1.14 -11.25 9.03
C ILE A 180 -0.21 -12.35 9.53
N LEU A 181 1.07 -12.04 9.76
CA LEU A 181 2.03 -13.00 10.29
C LEU A 181 1.58 -13.56 11.64
N LEU A 182 1.15 -12.69 12.55
CA LEU A 182 0.66 -13.09 13.88
C LEU A 182 -0.66 -13.87 13.81
N ALA A 183 -1.57 -13.50 12.92
CA ALA A 183 -2.78 -14.28 12.68
C ALA A 183 -2.45 -15.69 12.16
N LEU A 184 -1.47 -15.82 11.25
CA LEU A 184 -0.98 -17.13 10.81
C LEU A 184 -0.30 -17.92 11.93
N VAL A 185 0.44 -17.27 12.84
CA VAL A 185 0.98 -17.94 14.04
C VAL A 185 -0.16 -18.46 14.92
N ALA A 186 -1.22 -17.68 15.15
CA ALA A 186 -2.38 -18.13 15.92
C ALA A 186 -3.06 -19.34 15.26
N ILE A 187 -3.25 -19.30 13.94
CA ILE A 187 -3.78 -20.44 13.17
C ILE A 187 -2.82 -21.65 13.23
N ASP A 188 -1.51 -21.44 13.14
CA ASP A 188 -0.49 -22.49 13.26
C ASP A 188 -0.55 -23.18 14.62
N LEU A 189 -0.65 -22.42 15.70
CA LEU A 189 -0.81 -22.92 17.07
C LEU A 189 -2.06 -23.78 17.21
N VAL A 190 -3.19 -23.31 16.68
CA VAL A 190 -4.45 -24.03 16.83
C VAL A 190 -4.53 -25.25 15.92
N THR A 191 -4.05 -25.16 14.68
CA THR A 191 -3.96 -26.33 13.79
C THR A 191 -2.98 -27.38 14.32
N ALA A 192 -1.90 -26.96 14.99
CA ALA A 192 -1.01 -27.88 15.69
C ALA A 192 -1.70 -28.58 16.88
N ALA A 193 -2.52 -27.87 17.64
CA ALA A 193 -3.28 -28.47 18.75
C ALA A 193 -4.35 -29.45 18.25
N GLU A 194 -5.15 -29.04 17.26
CA GLU A 194 -6.32 -29.79 16.79
C GLU A 194 -5.95 -30.99 15.93
N VAL A 195 -4.97 -30.84 15.03
CA VAL A 195 -4.62 -31.88 14.05
C VAL A 195 -3.43 -32.71 14.51
N ALA A 196 -2.45 -32.04 15.10
CA ALA A 196 -1.20 -32.66 15.50
C ALA A 196 -1.15 -32.96 17.01
N GLY A 197 -2.26 -32.87 17.75
CA GLY A 197 -2.34 -33.20 19.17
C GLY A 197 -1.32 -32.46 20.06
N ALA A 198 -0.75 -31.35 19.57
CA ALA A 198 0.32 -30.66 20.27
C ALA A 198 -0.22 -30.05 21.56
N ARG A 199 0.57 -30.12 22.64
CA ARG A 199 0.17 -29.51 23.91
C ARG A 199 0.31 -27.99 23.82
N LEU A 200 -0.76 -27.33 23.40
CA LEU A 200 -0.79 -25.88 23.31
C LEU A 200 -0.86 -25.24 24.69
N ARG A 201 0.04 -24.30 24.97
CA ARG A 201 -0.12 -23.37 26.09
C ARG A 201 -1.04 -22.25 25.60
N TRP A 202 -2.32 -22.35 25.91
CA TRP A 202 -3.36 -21.39 25.47
C TRP A 202 -3.04 -19.91 25.82
N ALA A 203 -2.21 -19.66 26.84
CA ALA A 203 -1.63 -18.36 27.10
C ALA A 203 -0.92 -17.73 25.88
N TRP A 204 -0.14 -18.52 25.11
CA TRP A 204 0.52 -18.03 23.89
C TRP A 204 -0.47 -17.64 22.81
N LEU A 205 -1.61 -18.33 22.70
CA LEU A 205 -2.68 -17.90 21.81
C LEU A 205 -3.20 -16.51 22.23
N GLY A 206 -3.41 -16.28 23.53
CA GLY A 206 -3.77 -14.96 24.06
C GLY A 206 -2.76 -13.86 23.70
N VAL A 207 -1.46 -14.12 23.87
CA VAL A 207 -0.38 -13.20 23.47
C VAL A 207 -0.43 -12.90 21.98
N THR A 208 -0.51 -13.93 21.14
CA THR A 208 -0.49 -13.77 19.68
C THR A 208 -1.73 -13.03 19.17
N LEU A 209 -2.93 -13.33 19.71
CA LEU A 209 -4.16 -12.64 19.36
C LEU A 209 -4.10 -11.15 19.74
N PHE A 210 -3.61 -10.84 20.95
CA PHE A 210 -3.42 -9.46 21.36
C PHE A 210 -2.36 -8.76 20.50
N ALA A 211 -1.23 -9.40 20.20
CA ALA A 211 -0.20 -8.82 19.35
C ALA A 211 -0.71 -8.53 17.93
N ALA A 212 -1.57 -9.39 17.38
CA ALA A 212 -2.21 -9.15 16.09
C ALA A 212 -3.13 -7.92 16.14
N TYR A 213 -3.94 -7.81 17.21
CA TYR A 213 -4.74 -6.61 17.50
C TYR A 213 -3.90 -5.34 17.64
N LEU A 214 -2.77 -5.44 18.34
CA LEU A 214 -1.83 -4.34 18.51
C LEU A 214 -1.23 -3.91 17.18
N CYS A 215 -1.03 -4.81 16.22
CA CYS A 215 -0.62 -4.42 14.87
C CYS A 215 -1.77 -3.82 14.06
N ARG A 216 -3.00 -4.33 14.24
CA ARG A 216 -4.19 -3.94 13.47
C ARG A 216 -5.47 -4.07 14.30
N PRO A 217 -6.22 -2.98 14.54
CA PRO A 217 -7.48 -3.05 15.30
C PRO A 217 -8.53 -3.98 14.67
N THR A 218 -8.50 -4.14 13.35
CA THR A 218 -9.35 -5.09 12.59
C THR A 218 -9.17 -6.55 13.04
N MET A 219 -8.03 -6.92 13.61
CA MET A 219 -7.77 -8.25 14.16
C MET A 219 -8.57 -8.54 15.44
N ALA A 220 -9.25 -7.56 16.03
CA ALA A 220 -10.20 -7.80 17.12
C ALA A 220 -11.29 -8.80 16.70
N VAL A 221 -11.77 -8.71 15.46
CA VAL A 221 -12.78 -9.64 14.91
C VAL A 221 -12.26 -11.08 14.95
N PHE A 222 -11.04 -11.30 14.47
CA PHE A 222 -10.39 -12.60 14.50
C PHE A 222 -10.16 -13.11 15.93
N ALA A 223 -9.66 -12.24 16.82
CA ALA A 223 -9.39 -12.57 18.21
C ALA A 223 -10.67 -12.98 18.95
N MET A 224 -11.74 -12.22 18.81
CA MET A 224 -13.03 -12.55 19.43
C MET A 224 -13.62 -13.84 18.86
N ALA A 225 -13.60 -14.03 17.54
CA ALA A 225 -14.11 -15.25 16.91
C ALA A 225 -13.33 -16.50 17.37
N THR A 226 -12.00 -16.39 17.47
CA THR A 226 -11.13 -17.47 17.92
C THR A 226 -11.34 -17.76 19.40
N LEU A 227 -11.38 -16.75 20.26
CA LEU A 227 -11.66 -16.94 21.70
C LEU A 227 -13.06 -17.51 21.95
N GLY A 228 -14.06 -17.07 21.20
CA GLY A 228 -15.42 -17.62 21.26
C GLY A 228 -15.46 -19.10 20.87
N TRP A 229 -14.74 -19.47 19.80
CA TRP A 229 -14.57 -20.87 19.41
C TRP A 229 -13.84 -21.69 20.49
N VAL A 230 -12.74 -21.19 21.04
CA VAL A 230 -12.02 -21.86 22.14
C VAL A 230 -12.95 -22.02 23.34
N ALA A 231 -13.74 -21.00 23.71
CA ALA A 231 -14.65 -21.03 24.85
C ALA A 231 -15.78 -22.07 24.69
N TRP A 232 -16.26 -22.25 23.46
CA TRP A 232 -17.22 -23.29 23.14
C TRP A 232 -16.65 -24.70 23.31
N ARG A 233 -15.37 -24.90 23.01
CA ARG A 233 -14.70 -26.20 23.06
C ARG A 233 -14.10 -26.53 24.44
N ASP A 234 -13.35 -25.60 25.02
CA ASP A 234 -12.65 -25.74 26.29
C ASP A 234 -12.62 -24.40 27.03
N ARG A 235 -13.46 -24.29 28.07
CA ARG A 235 -13.58 -23.08 28.89
C ARG A 235 -12.28 -22.73 29.62
N ARG A 236 -11.48 -23.72 30.05
CA ARG A 236 -10.22 -23.46 30.78
C ARG A 236 -9.16 -22.92 29.82
N ALA A 237 -9.09 -23.49 28.61
CA ALA A 237 -8.27 -22.95 27.53
C ALA A 237 -8.63 -21.50 27.20
N ALA A 238 -9.93 -21.22 27.09
CA ALA A 238 -10.44 -19.88 26.80
C ALA A 238 -10.15 -18.89 27.92
N MET A 239 -10.30 -19.31 29.19
CA MET A 239 -9.89 -18.48 30.33
C MET A 239 -8.39 -18.21 30.29
N SER A 240 -7.54 -19.20 30.02
CA SER A 240 -6.10 -18.98 29.94
C SER A 240 -5.71 -18.00 28.83
N ALA A 241 -6.24 -18.18 27.62
CA ALA A 241 -5.98 -17.26 26.50
C ALA A 241 -6.60 -15.87 26.75
N GLY A 242 -7.84 -15.84 27.23
CA GLY A 242 -8.63 -14.65 27.48
C GLY A 242 -8.07 -13.79 28.61
N THR A 243 -7.65 -14.36 29.74
CA THR A 243 -7.03 -13.62 30.84
C THR A 243 -5.71 -12.98 30.41
N VAL A 244 -4.88 -13.70 29.65
CA VAL A 244 -3.62 -13.13 29.12
C VAL A 244 -3.91 -12.00 28.14
N GLY A 245 -4.82 -12.22 27.18
CA GLY A 245 -5.23 -11.18 26.22
C GLY A 245 -5.82 -9.95 26.89
N ALA A 246 -6.72 -10.13 27.88
CA ALA A 246 -7.33 -9.06 28.64
C ALA A 246 -6.31 -8.29 29.50
N THR A 247 -5.35 -8.98 30.11
CA THR A 247 -4.27 -8.35 30.87
C THR A 247 -3.42 -7.47 29.96
N LEU A 248 -3.02 -7.97 28.79
CA LEU A 248 -2.24 -7.18 27.83
C LEU A 248 -3.03 -6.00 27.28
N LEU A 249 -4.33 -6.18 27.02
CA LEU A 249 -5.22 -5.09 26.61
C LEU A 249 -5.35 -4.02 27.70
N ALA A 250 -5.49 -4.42 28.96
CA ALA A 250 -5.53 -3.49 30.09
C ALA A 250 -4.22 -2.71 30.23
N LEU A 251 -3.07 -3.38 30.11
CA LEU A 251 -1.76 -2.73 30.12
C LEU A 251 -1.61 -1.73 28.96
N PHE A 252 -2.08 -2.09 27.77
CA PHE A 252 -2.10 -1.20 26.61
C PHE A 252 -3.02 0.00 26.81
N ALA A 253 -4.19 -0.20 27.42
CA ALA A 253 -5.11 0.89 27.74
C ALA A 253 -4.53 1.84 28.80
N ILE A 254 -3.85 1.31 29.83
CA ILE A 254 -3.14 2.11 30.84
C ILE A 254 -2.00 2.90 30.19
N PHE A 255 -1.21 2.26 29.31
CA PHE A 255 -0.18 2.93 28.54
C PHE A 255 -0.78 4.06 27.68
N SER A 256 -1.83 3.76 26.93
CA SER A 256 -2.51 4.72 26.07
C SER A 256 -3.06 5.90 26.87
N TRP A 257 -3.65 5.64 28.04
CA TRP A 257 -4.18 6.69 28.90
C TRP A 257 -3.08 7.62 29.39
N ARG A 258 -1.94 7.05 29.82
CA ARG A 258 -0.80 7.85 30.30
C ARG A 258 -0.13 8.65 29.19
N GLU A 259 -0.08 8.11 27.96
CA GLU A 259 0.67 8.72 26.86
C GLU A 259 -0.20 9.69 26.03
N PHE A 260 -1.45 9.32 25.75
CA PHE A 260 -2.34 10.08 24.87
C PHE A 260 -3.52 10.77 25.60
N GLY A 261 -3.74 10.45 26.87
CA GLY A 261 -4.91 10.89 27.64
C GLY A 261 -6.20 10.15 27.27
N GLU A 262 -6.10 9.02 26.57
CA GLU A 262 -7.25 8.27 26.06
C GLU A 262 -7.03 6.76 26.22
N LEU A 263 -8.11 5.99 26.42
CA LEU A 263 -8.00 4.53 26.64
C LEU A 263 -7.45 3.76 25.44
N LEU A 264 -7.57 4.31 24.23
CA LEU A 264 -7.02 3.73 23.01
C LEU A 264 -6.37 4.85 22.16
N PRO A 265 -5.26 4.57 21.46
CA PRO A 265 -4.64 5.57 20.60
C PRO A 265 -5.58 5.99 19.45
N PRO A 266 -5.44 7.20 18.90
CA PRO A 266 -6.39 7.76 17.92
C PRO A 266 -6.71 6.83 16.74
N TYR A 267 -5.70 6.14 16.19
CA TYR A 267 -5.90 5.20 15.07
C TYR A 267 -6.84 4.04 15.40
N TYR A 268 -6.82 3.52 16.63
CA TYR A 268 -7.66 2.40 17.04
C TYR A 268 -9.13 2.81 17.18
N ARG A 269 -9.39 4.12 17.33
CA ARG A 269 -10.73 4.70 17.37
C ARG A 269 -11.28 5.00 15.98
N MET A 270 -10.42 5.28 15.00
CA MET A 270 -10.80 5.60 13.62
C MET A 270 -11.60 4.47 12.94
N GLY A 271 -11.37 3.22 13.36
CA GLY A 271 -12.16 2.07 12.90
C GLY A 271 -13.54 1.91 13.55
N MET A 272 -13.87 2.72 14.57
CA MET A 272 -15.16 2.67 15.30
C MET A 272 -16.18 3.71 14.79
N SER A 273 -15.74 4.69 14.00
CA SER A 273 -16.59 5.75 13.42
C SER A 273 -17.06 5.36 12.02
N GLY A 274 -17.88 4.32 11.92
CA GLY A 274 -18.52 3.90 10.66
C GLY A 274 -19.97 4.39 10.57
N GLY A 275 -20.36 4.90 9.40
CA GLY A 275 -21.73 5.28 9.07
C GLY A 275 -22.65 4.06 8.87
N ALA A 276 -23.79 4.28 8.22
CA ALA A 276 -24.67 3.18 7.81
C ALA A 276 -23.97 2.24 6.83
N PHE A 277 -24.41 0.98 6.79
CA PHE A 277 -23.93 0.03 5.78
C PHE A 277 -24.29 0.55 4.38
N THR A 278 -23.32 0.58 3.47
CA THR A 278 -23.56 1.06 2.11
C THR A 278 -23.40 -0.06 1.08
N ALA A 279 -24.36 -0.16 0.15
CA ALA A 279 -24.25 -1.05 -1.00
C ALA A 279 -23.05 -0.69 -1.88
N THR A 280 -22.72 0.60 -1.98
CA THR A 280 -21.54 1.12 -2.67
C THR A 280 -20.23 0.61 -2.04
N GLY A 281 -20.11 0.65 -0.72
CA GLY A 281 -18.94 0.11 -0.01
C GLY A 281 -18.80 -1.40 -0.23
N LEU A 282 -19.92 -2.15 -0.16
CA LEU A 282 -19.91 -3.59 -0.42
C LEU A 282 -19.48 -3.90 -1.86
N ALA A 283 -20.12 -3.28 -2.85
CA ALA A 283 -19.77 -3.45 -4.27
C ALA A 283 -18.33 -3.01 -4.54
N GLY A 284 -17.91 -1.93 -3.87
CA GLY A 284 -16.56 -1.40 -3.86
C GLY A 284 -15.52 -2.45 -3.45
N LEU A 285 -15.74 -3.08 -2.30
CA LEU A 285 -14.85 -4.07 -1.72
C LEU A 285 -14.85 -5.41 -2.46
N LEU A 286 -15.96 -5.80 -3.08
CA LEU A 286 -16.07 -7.12 -3.72
C LEU A 286 -15.74 -7.09 -5.21
N VAL A 287 -16.27 -6.12 -5.95
CA VAL A 287 -16.32 -6.16 -7.42
C VAL A 287 -15.83 -4.89 -8.12
N SER A 288 -15.32 -3.88 -7.42
CA SER A 288 -14.83 -2.68 -8.11
C SER A 288 -13.55 -2.92 -8.93
N PRO A 289 -13.34 -2.19 -10.04
CA PRO A 289 -12.12 -2.25 -10.85
C PRO A 289 -10.86 -1.72 -10.15
N SER A 290 -11.03 -1.07 -9.00
CA SER A 290 -9.96 -0.42 -8.24
C SER A 290 -9.58 -1.16 -6.97
N ARG A 291 -10.55 -1.77 -6.28
CA ARG A 291 -10.39 -2.37 -4.95
C ARG A 291 -11.16 -3.70 -4.77
N GLY A 292 -11.82 -4.21 -5.82
CA GLY A 292 -12.66 -5.39 -5.72
C GLY A 292 -11.87 -6.66 -5.45
N TRP A 293 -12.15 -7.33 -4.33
CA TRP A 293 -11.44 -8.53 -3.92
C TRP A 293 -11.53 -9.67 -4.94
N LEU A 294 -12.72 -9.88 -5.50
CA LEU A 294 -12.97 -10.95 -6.47
C LEU A 294 -12.48 -10.59 -7.88
N VAL A 295 -12.19 -9.31 -8.12
CA VAL A 295 -11.62 -8.82 -9.38
C VAL A 295 -10.11 -8.94 -9.38
N PHE A 296 -9.45 -8.61 -8.27
CA PHE A 296 -7.99 -8.72 -8.15
C PHE A 296 -7.53 -10.15 -7.84
N SER A 297 -8.34 -10.90 -7.09
CA SER A 297 -8.04 -12.28 -6.69
C SER A 297 -9.15 -13.27 -7.10
N PRO A 298 -9.55 -13.38 -8.38
CA PRO A 298 -10.58 -14.33 -8.81
C PRO A 298 -10.23 -15.79 -8.53
N VAL A 299 -8.97 -16.10 -8.23
CA VAL A 299 -8.54 -17.42 -7.76
C VAL A 299 -9.30 -17.88 -6.50
N LEU A 300 -9.75 -16.94 -5.67
CA LEU A 300 -10.55 -17.23 -4.48
C LEU A 300 -11.93 -17.82 -4.81
N LEU A 301 -12.46 -17.54 -6.01
CA LEU A 301 -13.65 -18.20 -6.56
C LEU A 301 -13.28 -19.45 -7.36
N GLY A 302 -12.22 -19.35 -8.17
CA GLY A 302 -11.79 -20.43 -9.06
C GLY A 302 -11.46 -21.73 -8.32
N VAL A 303 -10.96 -21.66 -7.09
CA VAL A 303 -10.70 -22.85 -6.25
C VAL A 303 -11.97 -23.66 -5.98
N TRP A 304 -13.14 -23.01 -5.84
CA TRP A 304 -14.40 -23.70 -5.58
C TRP A 304 -14.93 -24.48 -6.79
N ALA A 305 -14.49 -24.13 -8.01
CA ALA A 305 -14.79 -24.93 -9.20
C ALA A 305 -14.20 -26.35 -9.11
N THR A 306 -13.24 -26.58 -8.22
CA THR A 306 -12.63 -27.89 -7.96
C THR A 306 -13.21 -28.63 -6.75
N TRP A 307 -14.36 -28.18 -6.20
CA TRP A 307 -14.96 -28.74 -4.98
C TRP A 307 -15.17 -30.26 -5.03
N SER A 308 -15.53 -30.82 -6.18
CA SER A 308 -15.69 -32.28 -6.36
C SER A 308 -14.38 -33.05 -6.13
N LEU A 309 -13.22 -32.43 -6.41
CA LEU A 309 -11.88 -32.97 -6.25
C LEU A 309 -11.28 -32.71 -4.86
N SER A 310 -11.91 -31.86 -4.05
CA SER A 310 -11.46 -31.50 -2.70
C SER A 310 -12.18 -32.27 -1.59
N ARG A 311 -13.19 -33.07 -1.94
CA ARG A 311 -13.95 -33.91 -0.99
C ARG A 311 -13.03 -34.88 -0.26
N ARG A 312 -12.96 -34.69 1.06
CA ARG A 312 -12.20 -35.50 2.02
C ARG A 312 -12.74 -35.26 3.42
N GLU A 313 -12.37 -36.13 4.35
CA GLU A 313 -12.47 -35.85 5.78
C GLU A 313 -11.57 -34.65 6.10
N TRP A 314 -12.14 -33.67 6.76
CA TRP A 314 -11.44 -32.43 7.09
C TRP A 314 -11.03 -32.50 8.56
N PRO A 315 -9.74 -32.34 8.88
CA PRO A 315 -9.23 -32.64 10.22
C PRO A 315 -9.54 -31.53 11.24
N LEU A 316 -9.97 -30.33 10.80
CA LEU A 316 -10.42 -29.29 11.72
C LEU A 316 -11.92 -29.41 11.96
N GLY A 317 -12.34 -29.16 13.20
CA GLY A 317 -13.77 -29.10 13.54
C GLY A 317 -14.52 -27.99 12.77
N PRO A 318 -15.85 -28.13 12.58
CA PRO A 318 -16.66 -27.18 11.82
C PRO A 318 -16.62 -25.75 12.40
N GLY A 319 -16.40 -25.60 13.71
CA GLY A 319 -16.23 -24.30 14.35
C GLY A 319 -15.07 -23.46 13.79
N TRP A 320 -13.98 -24.09 13.35
CA TRP A 320 -12.86 -23.35 12.71
C TRP A 320 -13.17 -22.89 11.30
N LEU A 321 -13.98 -23.66 10.56
CA LEU A 321 -14.48 -23.22 9.27
C LEU A 321 -15.45 -22.04 9.43
N LEU A 322 -16.23 -22.03 10.52
CA LEU A 322 -17.07 -20.89 10.86
C LEU A 322 -16.24 -19.65 11.20
N VAL A 323 -15.17 -19.76 11.99
CA VAL A 323 -14.24 -18.64 12.24
C VAL A 323 -13.61 -18.15 10.93
N ALA A 324 -13.13 -19.07 10.09
CA ALA A 324 -12.53 -18.77 8.79
C ALA A 324 -13.50 -18.09 7.80
N LEU A 325 -14.81 -18.32 7.95
CA LEU A 325 -15.86 -17.71 7.15
C LEU A 325 -16.36 -16.38 7.72
N LEU A 326 -16.71 -16.36 9.02
CA LEU A 326 -17.30 -15.19 9.67
C LEU A 326 -16.31 -14.02 9.72
N TRP A 327 -15.02 -14.28 9.94
CA TRP A 327 -14.04 -13.20 10.02
C TRP A 327 -13.97 -12.35 8.73
N PRO A 328 -13.73 -12.92 7.53
CA PRO A 328 -13.80 -12.17 6.28
C PRO A 328 -15.15 -11.45 6.09
N LEU A 329 -16.27 -12.11 6.39
CA LEU A 329 -17.60 -11.52 6.21
C LEU A 329 -17.84 -10.32 7.13
N THR A 330 -17.49 -10.44 8.41
CA THR A 330 -17.59 -9.35 9.38
C THR A 330 -16.66 -8.20 9.01
N LEU A 331 -15.45 -8.48 8.51
CA LEU A 331 -14.55 -7.43 8.04
C LEU A 331 -15.12 -6.69 6.83
N VAL A 332 -15.64 -7.42 5.82
CA VAL A 332 -16.32 -6.80 4.67
C VAL A 332 -17.51 -5.95 5.14
N ALA A 333 -18.34 -6.47 6.05
CA ALA A 333 -19.49 -5.73 6.58
C ALA A 333 -19.06 -4.46 7.33
N ALA A 334 -18.00 -4.53 8.12
CA ALA A 334 -17.46 -3.38 8.85
C ALA A 334 -16.88 -2.32 7.88
N LEU A 335 -16.10 -2.75 6.90
CA LEU A 335 -15.48 -1.85 5.92
C LEU A 335 -16.51 -1.22 4.97
N SER A 336 -17.62 -1.90 4.67
CA SER A 336 -18.74 -1.34 3.87
C SER A 336 -19.46 -0.18 4.57
N ARG A 337 -19.27 -0.01 5.88
CA ARG A 337 -19.79 1.12 6.67
C ARG A 337 -18.80 2.27 6.76
N TRP A 338 -17.54 2.05 6.39
CA TRP A 338 -16.50 3.06 6.50
C TRP A 338 -16.53 3.97 5.28
N GLU A 339 -16.53 5.28 5.50
CA GLU A 339 -16.59 6.27 4.41
C GLU A 339 -15.44 6.07 3.41
N MET A 340 -14.25 5.78 3.92
CA MET A 340 -13.05 5.50 3.12
C MET A 340 -12.87 4.01 2.81
N TRP A 341 -13.93 3.31 2.42
CA TRP A 341 -13.87 1.87 2.09
C TRP A 341 -12.82 1.52 1.03
N TRP A 342 -12.40 2.48 0.20
CA TRP A 342 -11.35 2.28 -0.81
C TRP A 342 -9.92 2.26 -0.23
N GLY A 343 -9.75 2.68 1.04
CA GLY A 343 -8.50 2.60 1.77
C GLY A 343 -7.39 3.52 1.29
N GLY A 344 -7.72 4.66 0.66
CA GLY A 344 -6.78 5.65 0.16
C GLY A 344 -5.95 5.21 -1.05
N GLY A 345 -4.80 5.84 -1.23
CA GLY A 345 -3.83 5.55 -2.30
C GLY A 345 -3.08 4.23 -2.08
N CYS A 346 -3.68 3.11 -2.48
CA CYS A 346 -3.07 1.79 -2.40
C CYS A 346 -3.34 0.94 -3.64
N PHE A 347 -2.63 -0.18 -3.78
CA PHE A 347 -2.91 -1.15 -4.83
C PHE A 347 -3.93 -2.19 -4.35
N GLY A 348 -5.03 -2.34 -5.11
CA GLY A 348 -6.00 -3.41 -4.93
C GLY A 348 -6.72 -3.45 -3.57
N PRO A 349 -7.28 -4.61 -3.17
CA PRO A 349 -8.09 -4.79 -1.96
C PRO A 349 -7.24 -4.80 -0.67
N ARG A 350 -6.41 -3.78 -0.44
CA ARG A 350 -5.46 -3.72 0.69
C ARG A 350 -6.13 -3.92 2.05
N LEU A 351 -7.30 -3.31 2.28
CA LEU A 351 -8.01 -3.40 3.55
C LEU A 351 -8.48 -4.82 3.89
N LEU A 352 -8.71 -5.66 2.88
CA LEU A 352 -9.13 -7.05 3.05
C LEU A 352 -7.96 -8.02 3.21
N ALA A 353 -6.71 -7.54 3.11
CA ALA A 353 -5.52 -8.37 3.33
C ALA A 353 -5.52 -9.00 4.73
N ASP A 354 -6.10 -8.31 5.72
CA ASP A 354 -6.19 -8.81 7.10
C ASP A 354 -6.98 -10.13 7.19
N ALA A 355 -7.98 -10.35 6.33
CA ALA A 355 -8.81 -11.56 6.35
C ALA A 355 -8.18 -12.76 5.61
N LEU A 356 -7.07 -12.57 4.89
CA LEU A 356 -6.44 -13.62 4.08
C LEU A 356 -6.04 -14.87 4.87
N PRO A 357 -5.58 -14.81 6.14
CA PRO A 357 -5.31 -16.01 6.93
C PRO A 357 -6.55 -16.91 7.09
N GLY A 358 -7.73 -16.33 7.32
CA GLY A 358 -8.99 -17.06 7.37
C GLY A 358 -9.39 -17.62 6.01
N VAL A 359 -9.29 -16.81 4.96
CA VAL A 359 -9.58 -17.25 3.58
C VAL A 359 -8.66 -18.38 3.14
N PHE A 360 -7.39 -18.37 3.55
CA PHE A 360 -6.45 -19.45 3.24
C PHE A 360 -6.94 -20.81 3.75
N LEU A 361 -7.54 -20.86 4.94
CA LEU A 361 -8.15 -22.10 5.46
C LEU A 361 -9.32 -22.57 4.58
N LEU A 362 -10.15 -21.64 4.09
CA LEU A 362 -11.22 -21.95 3.14
C LEU A 362 -10.66 -22.44 1.80
N THR A 363 -9.60 -21.80 1.29
CA THR A 363 -8.90 -22.22 0.07
C THR A 363 -8.32 -23.62 0.23
N LEU A 364 -7.66 -23.93 1.36
CA LEU A 364 -7.17 -25.28 1.66
C LEU A 364 -8.31 -26.30 1.68
N ARG A 365 -9.46 -25.96 2.26
CA ARG A 365 -10.64 -26.84 2.30
C ARG A 365 -11.17 -27.14 0.89
N ALA A 366 -11.18 -26.15 0.01
CA ALA A 366 -11.64 -26.25 -1.36
C ALA A 366 -10.59 -26.78 -2.35
N TRP A 367 -9.32 -26.88 -1.95
CA TRP A 367 -8.21 -27.26 -2.84
C TRP A 367 -8.30 -28.71 -3.35
N PRO A 368 -8.03 -28.98 -4.65
CA PRO A 368 -8.12 -30.32 -5.21
C PRO A 368 -7.01 -31.23 -4.67
N VAL A 369 -7.38 -32.44 -4.24
CA VAL A 369 -6.44 -33.48 -3.76
C VAL A 369 -6.49 -34.76 -4.59
N ARG A 370 -7.52 -34.90 -5.42
CA ARG A 370 -7.72 -36.05 -6.30
C ARG A 370 -7.32 -35.68 -7.73
N ARG A 371 -6.92 -36.68 -8.52
CA ARG A 371 -6.66 -36.47 -9.94
C ARG A 371 -7.97 -36.16 -10.68
N PRO A 372 -8.00 -35.13 -11.54
CA PRO A 372 -9.17 -34.80 -12.35
C PRO A 372 -9.48 -35.92 -13.36
N ARG A 373 -10.77 -36.12 -13.65
CA ARG A 373 -11.29 -37.00 -14.72
C ARG A 373 -12.50 -36.34 -15.38
N GLY A 374 -12.68 -36.54 -16.68
CA GLY A 374 -13.82 -36.00 -17.44
C GLY A 374 -14.03 -34.50 -17.23
N ALA A 375 -15.27 -34.10 -16.93
CA ALA A 375 -15.66 -32.70 -16.71
C ALA A 375 -14.92 -32.00 -15.55
N ALA A 376 -14.29 -32.74 -14.62
CA ALA A 376 -13.51 -32.12 -13.54
C ALA A 376 -12.28 -31.34 -14.04
N TRP A 377 -11.82 -31.60 -15.28
CA TRP A 377 -10.80 -30.79 -15.93
C TRP A 377 -11.24 -29.34 -16.16
N ILE A 378 -12.53 -29.07 -16.33
CA ILE A 378 -13.06 -27.72 -16.45
C ILE A 378 -12.77 -26.93 -15.17
N GLY A 379 -13.04 -27.52 -14.00
CA GLY A 379 -12.75 -26.88 -12.71
C GLY A 379 -11.26 -26.60 -12.51
N VAL A 380 -10.40 -27.54 -12.93
CA VAL A 380 -8.94 -27.34 -12.87
C VAL A 380 -8.48 -26.24 -13.82
N ALA A 381 -9.05 -26.17 -15.03
CA ALA A 381 -8.75 -25.10 -15.99
C ALA A 381 -9.20 -23.73 -15.45
N VAL A 382 -10.38 -23.63 -14.84
CA VAL A 382 -10.87 -22.41 -14.18
C VAL A 382 -9.93 -21.99 -13.05
N LEU A 383 -9.53 -22.91 -12.17
CA LEU A 383 -8.55 -22.61 -11.12
C LEU A 383 -7.21 -22.16 -11.71
N ALA A 384 -6.69 -22.84 -12.73
CA ALA A 384 -5.42 -22.48 -13.35
C ALA A 384 -5.47 -21.08 -13.99
N THR A 385 -6.50 -20.77 -14.78
CA THR A 385 -6.66 -19.48 -15.43
C THR A 385 -6.81 -18.34 -14.42
N THR A 386 -7.67 -18.53 -13.41
CA THR A 386 -7.85 -17.52 -12.36
C THR A 386 -6.61 -17.35 -11.50
N ALA A 387 -5.85 -18.42 -11.22
CA ALA A 387 -4.57 -18.36 -10.52
C ALA A 387 -3.50 -17.61 -11.32
N LEU A 388 -3.37 -17.88 -12.61
CA LEU A 388 -2.43 -17.18 -13.50
C LEU A 388 -2.75 -15.69 -13.59
N PHE A 389 -4.03 -15.35 -13.76
CA PHE A 389 -4.48 -13.96 -13.80
C PHE A 389 -4.23 -13.26 -12.45
N SER A 390 -4.64 -13.86 -11.33
CA SER A 390 -4.44 -13.27 -10.00
C SER A 390 -2.94 -13.11 -9.69
N GLY A 391 -2.12 -14.07 -10.10
CA GLY A 391 -0.66 -14.02 -9.98
C GLY A 391 -0.06 -12.86 -10.77
N TRP A 392 -0.52 -12.65 -12.02
CA TRP A 392 -0.10 -11.50 -12.82
C TRP A 392 -0.54 -10.17 -12.18
N VAL A 393 -1.77 -10.07 -11.67
CA VAL A 393 -2.26 -8.87 -10.97
C VAL A 393 -1.42 -8.56 -9.73
N HIS A 394 -1.19 -9.52 -8.85
CA HIS A 394 -0.54 -9.21 -7.57
C HIS A 394 0.98 -9.17 -7.65
N VAL A 395 1.61 -10.01 -8.48
CA VAL A 395 3.06 -10.02 -8.67
C VAL A 395 3.47 -8.99 -9.71
N ALA A 396 3.08 -9.16 -10.98
CA ALA A 396 3.58 -8.30 -12.05
C ALA A 396 3.09 -6.84 -11.92
N GLN A 397 1.80 -6.65 -11.64
CA GLN A 397 1.24 -5.29 -11.49
C GLN A 397 1.47 -4.75 -10.08
N GLY A 398 1.15 -5.53 -9.05
CA GLY A 398 1.21 -5.05 -7.66
C GLY A 398 2.61 -4.79 -7.12
N LEU A 399 3.60 -5.65 -7.43
CA LEU A 399 4.97 -5.50 -6.91
C LEU A 399 5.88 -4.67 -7.82
N TYR A 400 5.68 -4.72 -9.14
CA TYR A 400 6.68 -4.21 -10.09
C TYR A 400 6.21 -3.07 -10.98
N ASN A 401 4.91 -2.79 -11.08
CA ASN A 401 4.45 -1.71 -11.95
C ASN A 401 4.40 -0.37 -11.20
N PRO A 402 5.29 0.60 -11.49
CA PRO A 402 5.28 1.89 -10.80
C PRO A 402 4.06 2.75 -11.15
N TRP A 403 3.41 2.52 -12.30
CA TRP A 403 2.28 3.32 -12.75
C TRP A 403 1.04 3.15 -11.88
N VAL A 404 0.92 2.04 -11.14
CA VAL A 404 -0.23 1.83 -10.25
C VAL A 404 -0.27 2.85 -9.10
N GLN A 405 0.86 3.46 -8.75
CA GLN A 405 0.90 4.56 -7.79
C GLN A 405 0.38 5.86 -8.40
N HIS A 406 0.79 6.20 -9.63
CA HIS A 406 0.24 7.33 -10.37
C HIS A 406 -1.27 7.20 -10.57
N TRP A 407 -1.79 5.98 -10.74
CA TRP A 407 -3.23 5.74 -10.79
C TRP A 407 -3.96 6.24 -9.53
N ASN A 408 -3.33 6.16 -8.35
CA ASN A 408 -3.94 6.61 -7.10
C ASN A 408 -3.97 8.13 -6.93
N VAL A 409 -3.02 8.86 -7.52
CA VAL A 409 -2.79 10.28 -7.22
C VAL A 409 -3.12 11.22 -8.38
N GLU A 410 -3.22 10.70 -9.61
CA GLU A 410 -3.38 11.50 -10.84
C GLU A 410 -4.51 10.95 -11.74
N PRO A 411 -5.75 11.50 -11.66
CA PRO A 411 -6.26 12.32 -10.56
C PRO A 411 -6.40 11.49 -9.27
N SER A 412 -6.49 12.18 -8.13
CA SER A 412 -6.50 11.51 -6.82
C SER A 412 -7.78 10.71 -6.60
N ILE A 413 -7.64 9.47 -6.17
CA ILE A 413 -8.79 8.62 -5.81
C ILE A 413 -9.59 9.19 -4.62
N ASP A 414 -8.94 10.00 -3.77
CA ASP A 414 -9.55 10.56 -2.59
C ASP A 414 -10.51 11.71 -2.94
N THR A 415 -10.22 12.47 -4.00
CA THR A 415 -11.06 13.56 -4.50
C THR A 415 -12.10 13.07 -5.50
N ASP A 416 -11.73 12.15 -6.40
CA ASP A 416 -12.52 11.82 -7.58
C ASP A 416 -13.20 10.46 -7.46
N SER A 417 -14.42 10.46 -6.90
CA SER A 417 -15.20 9.25 -6.62
C SER A 417 -15.49 8.39 -7.85
N TRP A 418 -15.60 8.99 -9.04
CA TRP A 418 -15.85 8.28 -10.29
C TRP A 418 -14.75 7.27 -10.64
N THR A 419 -13.49 7.57 -10.33
CA THR A 419 -12.35 6.69 -10.65
C THR A 419 -12.43 5.33 -9.95
N ARG A 420 -13.19 5.23 -8.84
CA ARG A 420 -13.32 4.02 -8.03
C ARG A 420 -14.06 2.90 -8.76
N PHE A 421 -14.96 3.24 -9.68
CA PHE A 421 -15.78 2.30 -10.46
C PHE A 421 -15.58 2.38 -11.99
N ASP A 422 -14.57 3.11 -12.48
CA ASP A 422 -14.31 3.19 -13.93
C ASP A 422 -13.60 1.93 -14.46
N TRP A 423 -14.36 1.06 -15.13
CA TRP A 423 -13.87 -0.14 -15.80
C TRP A 423 -13.10 0.12 -17.10
N ARG A 424 -13.08 1.35 -17.62
CA ARG A 424 -12.25 1.69 -18.78
C ARG A 424 -10.78 1.79 -18.39
N PHE A 425 -10.50 2.19 -17.15
CA PHE A 425 -9.14 2.37 -16.60
C PHE A 425 -8.98 1.66 -15.24
N PRO A 426 -9.16 0.32 -15.17
CA PRO A 426 -8.98 -0.42 -13.93
C PRO A 426 -7.51 -0.38 -13.50
N GLN A 427 -7.27 -0.29 -12.20
CA GLN A 427 -5.92 -0.12 -11.64
C GLN A 427 -5.00 -1.31 -11.99
N PHE A 428 -5.53 -2.54 -12.02
CA PHE A 428 -4.75 -3.74 -12.32
C PHE A 428 -4.35 -3.88 -13.80
N LEU A 429 -4.88 -3.06 -14.71
CA LEU A 429 -4.41 -3.00 -16.11
C LEU A 429 -3.57 -1.75 -16.39
N HIS A 430 -3.21 -0.98 -15.37
CA HIS A 430 -2.69 0.37 -15.59
C HIS A 430 -1.27 0.39 -16.17
N SER A 431 -0.95 1.39 -16.97
CA SER A 431 0.36 1.54 -17.62
C SER A 431 0.56 2.99 -18.07
N ALA A 432 1.78 3.37 -18.48
CA ALA A 432 2.05 4.74 -18.94
C ALA A 432 1.08 5.24 -20.03
N PRO A 433 0.81 4.48 -21.12
CA PRO A 433 -0.13 4.91 -22.14
C PRO A 433 -1.57 5.03 -21.61
N ARG A 434 -1.98 4.09 -20.75
CA ARG A 434 -3.31 4.10 -20.15
C ARG A 434 -3.48 5.22 -19.14
N HIS A 435 -2.40 5.64 -18.49
CA HIS A 435 -2.38 6.81 -17.63
C HIS A 435 -2.65 8.09 -18.40
N ARG A 436 -1.95 8.31 -19.52
CA ARG A 436 -2.21 9.45 -20.40
C ARG A 436 -3.66 9.45 -20.92
N ALA A 437 -4.15 8.31 -21.39
CA ALA A 437 -5.54 8.18 -21.85
C ALA A 437 -6.56 8.45 -20.73
N ARG A 438 -6.28 8.00 -19.50
CA ARG A 438 -7.12 8.27 -18.33
C ARG A 438 -7.16 9.76 -18.01
N LEU A 439 -6.03 10.45 -18.05
CA LEU A 439 -5.96 11.90 -17.80
C LEU A 439 -6.76 12.68 -18.84
N VAL A 440 -6.60 12.36 -20.12
CA VAL A 440 -7.42 12.95 -21.20
C VAL A 440 -8.91 12.74 -20.93
N ALA A 441 -9.33 11.50 -20.68
CA ALA A 441 -10.73 11.17 -20.40
C ALA A 441 -11.26 11.82 -19.10
N TYR A 442 -10.38 12.13 -18.14
CA TYR A 442 -10.75 12.85 -16.93
C TYR A 442 -11.05 14.32 -17.23
N PHE A 443 -10.15 15.01 -17.94
CA PHE A 443 -10.30 16.42 -18.30
C PHE A 443 -11.41 16.66 -19.32
N GLU A 444 -11.74 15.68 -20.16
CA GLU A 444 -12.93 15.73 -21.03
C GLU A 444 -14.24 15.71 -20.22
N ARG A 445 -14.29 14.99 -19.08
CA ARG A 445 -15.49 14.88 -18.24
C ARG A 445 -15.60 15.94 -17.17
N HIS A 446 -14.46 16.42 -16.71
CA HIS A 446 -14.34 17.52 -15.77
C HIS A 446 -13.60 18.61 -16.54
N PRO A 447 -14.23 19.16 -17.60
CA PRO A 447 -13.70 20.37 -18.19
C PRO A 447 -13.59 21.36 -17.04
N PRO A 448 -12.45 22.02 -16.86
CA PRO A 448 -12.23 22.89 -15.71
C PRO A 448 -13.34 23.95 -15.63
N THR A 449 -14.31 23.76 -14.72
CA THR A 449 -15.44 24.66 -14.54
C THR A 449 -15.09 25.72 -13.51
N GLY A 450 -14.54 26.85 -13.96
CA GLY A 450 -14.24 28.00 -13.11
C GLY A 450 -13.10 27.74 -12.12
N GLU A 451 -12.10 28.64 -12.13
CA GLU A 451 -10.97 28.64 -11.20
C GLU A 451 -10.48 27.24 -10.79
N LEU A 452 -9.84 26.55 -11.74
CA LEU A 452 -8.71 25.73 -11.34
C LEU A 452 -7.86 26.57 -10.37
N PRO A 453 -7.13 25.98 -9.41
CA PRO A 453 -5.85 26.55 -9.05
C PRO A 453 -4.93 26.39 -10.26
N LEU A 454 -5.29 27.11 -11.34
CA LEU A 454 -4.41 27.76 -12.28
C LEU A 454 -3.42 28.46 -11.36
N VAL A 455 -2.27 27.82 -11.18
CA VAL A 455 -1.03 28.50 -11.46
C VAL A 455 -1.15 30.00 -11.15
N ARG A 456 -0.86 30.47 -9.92
CA ARG A 456 -0.32 31.82 -9.74
C ARG A 456 1.10 31.86 -10.34
N LEU A 457 1.24 31.39 -11.58
CA LEU A 457 2.00 32.13 -12.54
C LEU A 457 1.03 33.26 -12.87
N GLU A 458 1.18 34.43 -12.26
CA GLU A 458 0.49 35.63 -12.73
C GLU A 458 0.68 35.64 -14.24
N ALA A 459 -0.38 35.27 -14.93
CA ALA A 459 -0.60 35.25 -16.34
C ALA A 459 -1.82 36.11 -16.53
N ALA A 460 -1.66 37.40 -16.28
CA ALA A 460 -2.73 38.38 -16.40
C ALA A 460 -3.09 38.62 -17.87
N LEU A 461 -3.25 37.56 -18.65
CA LEU A 461 -4.15 37.61 -19.78
C LEU A 461 -5.53 37.91 -19.17
N GLY A 462 -6.22 38.94 -19.67
CA GLY A 462 -7.50 39.38 -19.13
C GLY A 462 -8.54 38.24 -18.97
N PRO A 463 -9.69 38.51 -18.31
CA PRO A 463 -10.65 37.52 -17.80
C PRO A 463 -11.21 36.49 -18.81
N ASP A 464 -10.88 36.59 -20.10
CA ASP A 464 -11.41 35.79 -21.20
C ASP A 464 -10.37 34.89 -21.89
N ASN A 465 -9.13 34.79 -21.38
CA ASN A 465 -8.03 34.04 -21.98
C ASN A 465 -7.53 32.90 -21.06
N GLU A 466 -7.50 31.66 -21.57
CA GLU A 466 -7.21 30.45 -20.78
C GLU A 466 -5.88 29.78 -21.19
N VAL A 467 -5.11 29.35 -20.18
CA VAL A 467 -3.95 28.45 -20.34
C VAL A 467 -4.45 27.01 -20.20
N PHE A 468 -4.25 26.18 -21.23
CA PHE A 468 -4.84 24.84 -21.31
C PHE A 468 -3.89 23.70 -20.95
N ASP A 469 -2.58 23.88 -21.12
CA ASP A 469 -1.61 22.79 -20.99
C ASP A 469 -0.21 23.30 -20.63
N ALA A 470 0.51 22.53 -19.83
CA ALA A 470 1.89 22.79 -19.40
C ALA A 470 2.72 21.51 -19.54
N VAL A 471 3.34 21.35 -20.72
CA VAL A 471 4.10 20.16 -21.11
C VAL A 471 5.58 20.34 -20.72
N GLY A 472 6.19 19.31 -20.14
CA GLY A 472 7.59 19.40 -19.73
C GLY A 472 7.78 20.25 -18.47
N PHE A 473 6.79 20.30 -17.58
CA PHE A 473 6.90 20.92 -16.26
C PHE A 473 6.68 19.88 -15.14
N ASP A 474 7.40 20.01 -14.02
CA ASP A 474 7.18 19.24 -12.79
C ASP A 474 5.91 19.73 -12.07
N ARG A 475 5.44 18.95 -11.10
CA ARG A 475 4.32 19.33 -10.24
C ARG A 475 4.57 20.68 -9.55
N MET A 476 3.50 21.43 -9.30
CA MET A 476 3.55 22.71 -8.60
C MET A 476 4.16 22.56 -7.21
N ARG A 477 5.07 23.47 -6.85
CA ARG A 477 5.62 23.63 -5.50
C ARG A 477 5.57 25.13 -5.13
N ASP A 478 5.82 25.45 -3.88
CA ASP A 478 5.81 26.85 -3.38
C ASP A 478 6.79 27.77 -4.13
N GLU A 479 7.84 27.19 -4.71
CA GLU A 479 8.89 27.86 -5.49
C GLU A 479 8.52 28.09 -6.98
N GLY A 480 7.45 27.46 -7.50
CA GLY A 480 7.05 27.49 -8.91
C GLY A 480 7.03 26.11 -9.57
N ARG A 481 7.00 26.06 -10.91
CA ARG A 481 7.09 24.82 -11.69
C ARG A 481 8.44 24.70 -12.37
N TRP A 482 9.14 23.60 -12.09
CA TRP A 482 10.41 23.31 -12.74
C TRP A 482 10.21 22.79 -14.16
N THR A 483 11.02 23.24 -15.11
CA THR A 483 11.11 22.60 -16.43
C THR A 483 11.72 21.22 -16.28
N LEU A 484 11.07 20.23 -16.88
CA LEU A 484 11.55 18.87 -17.05
C LEU A 484 11.99 18.74 -18.50
N LEU A 485 13.24 18.34 -18.71
CA LEU A 485 13.91 18.26 -20.03
C LEU A 485 14.40 19.63 -20.53
N GLN A 486 15.09 19.61 -21.67
CA GLN A 486 15.66 20.81 -22.30
C GLN A 486 14.61 21.72 -22.94
N VAL A 487 13.35 21.28 -23.09
CA VAL A 487 12.27 22.09 -23.64
C VAL A 487 11.00 21.86 -22.83
N ALA A 488 10.42 22.94 -22.33
CA ALA A 488 9.11 22.96 -21.69
C ALA A 488 8.17 23.93 -22.44
N GLU A 489 6.86 23.68 -22.43
CA GLU A 489 5.89 24.40 -23.25
C GLU A 489 4.61 24.71 -22.47
N LEU A 490 4.18 25.97 -22.52
CA LEU A 490 2.87 26.42 -22.08
C LEU A 490 1.99 26.65 -23.30
N ARG A 491 0.77 26.12 -23.28
CA ARG A 491 -0.24 26.30 -24.35
C ARG A 491 -1.40 27.14 -23.83
N PHE A 492 -1.78 28.15 -24.60
CA PHE A 492 -2.86 29.08 -24.23
C PHE A 492 -3.66 29.51 -25.45
N ALA A 493 -4.94 29.88 -25.30
CA ALA A 493 -5.69 30.55 -26.36
C ALA A 493 -5.71 32.05 -26.11
N ALA A 494 -5.61 32.79 -27.21
CA ALA A 494 -6.01 34.19 -27.25
C ALA A 494 -7.34 34.29 -27.99
N MET A 495 -8.36 34.91 -27.38
CA MET A 495 -9.64 35.16 -28.03
C MET A 495 -9.62 36.44 -28.90
N PRO A 496 -10.37 36.52 -30.01
CA PRO A 496 -10.25 37.59 -31.01
C PRO A 496 -10.75 38.99 -30.59
N ARG A 497 -11.17 39.18 -29.32
CA ARG A 497 -12.00 40.35 -28.94
C ARG A 497 -11.44 41.25 -27.84
N VAL A 498 -10.22 41.01 -27.36
CA VAL A 498 -9.60 41.89 -26.36
C VAL A 498 -8.25 42.37 -26.89
N SER A 499 -7.91 43.62 -26.60
CA SER A 499 -6.74 44.39 -27.06
C SER A 499 -5.49 43.56 -27.42
N PRO A 500 -4.74 43.94 -28.48
CA PRO A 500 -3.56 43.20 -28.90
C PRO A 500 -2.55 43.12 -27.75
N LEU A 501 -2.17 41.89 -27.38
CA LEU A 501 -1.13 41.65 -26.39
C LEU A 501 0.17 42.28 -26.87
N SER A 502 0.74 43.13 -26.03
CA SER A 502 1.88 43.98 -26.31
C SER A 502 3.18 43.42 -25.73
N ASP A 503 3.11 42.76 -24.57
CA ASP A 503 4.27 42.16 -23.93
C ASP A 503 3.94 40.86 -23.17
N VAL A 504 5.00 40.12 -22.84
CA VAL A 504 4.98 38.97 -21.93
C VAL A 504 6.07 39.11 -20.87
N SER A 505 5.70 39.05 -19.59
CA SER A 505 6.61 39.09 -18.44
C SER A 505 6.74 37.74 -17.77
N VAL A 506 7.93 37.16 -17.77
CA VAL A 506 8.21 35.84 -17.16
C VAL A 506 9.05 36.00 -15.90
N SER A 507 8.56 35.53 -14.76
CA SER A 507 9.34 35.34 -13.53
C SER A 507 9.85 33.92 -13.41
N PHE A 508 11.16 33.76 -13.24
CA PHE A 508 11.82 32.46 -13.17
C PHE A 508 13.10 32.47 -12.33
N GLY A 509 13.50 31.31 -11.81
CA GLY A 509 14.81 31.05 -11.21
C GLY A 509 15.56 29.97 -11.98
N THR A 510 16.89 29.92 -11.91
CA THR A 510 17.69 28.94 -12.67
C THR A 510 18.32 27.86 -11.79
N ASN A 511 18.55 26.68 -12.38
CA ASN A 511 19.34 25.63 -11.76
C ASN A 511 20.85 25.87 -12.00
N GLY A 512 21.40 26.89 -11.32
CA GLY A 512 22.72 27.48 -11.57
C GLY A 512 22.79 28.17 -12.93
N ARG A 513 23.99 28.30 -13.53
CA ARG A 513 24.14 28.87 -14.89
C ARG A 513 23.40 28.05 -15.96
N GLN A 514 22.44 28.66 -16.64
CA GLN A 514 21.55 28.09 -17.65
C GLN A 514 21.37 29.05 -18.83
N ALA A 515 21.61 28.59 -20.07
CA ALA A 515 21.06 29.26 -21.25
C ALA A 515 19.54 29.10 -21.27
N LEU A 516 18.82 30.20 -21.50
CA LEU A 516 17.38 30.25 -21.61
C LEU A 516 16.99 30.98 -22.89
N ARG A 517 16.25 30.28 -23.75
CA ARG A 517 15.58 30.84 -24.92
C ARG A 517 14.07 30.70 -24.76
N ILE A 518 13.34 31.80 -24.95
CA ILE A 518 11.89 31.86 -24.89
C ILE A 518 11.34 32.08 -26.29
N GLU A 519 10.45 31.19 -26.73
CA GLU A 519 9.81 31.25 -28.04
C GLU A 519 8.30 31.37 -27.90
N LEU A 520 7.66 32.16 -28.76
CA LEU A 520 6.22 32.14 -28.95
C LEU A 520 5.90 31.71 -30.38
N ASN A 521 5.20 30.59 -30.55
CA ASN A 521 4.83 30.07 -31.88
C ASN A 521 6.01 30.00 -32.88
N GLU A 522 7.15 29.52 -32.40
CA GLU A 522 8.42 29.39 -33.15
C GLU A 522 9.17 30.72 -33.40
N VAL A 523 8.63 31.85 -32.95
CA VAL A 523 9.32 33.15 -32.94
C VAL A 523 10.15 33.26 -31.66
N VAL A 524 11.45 33.45 -31.79
CA VAL A 524 12.34 33.69 -30.65
C VAL A 524 12.08 35.10 -30.10
N LEU A 525 11.56 35.18 -28.88
CA LEU A 525 11.32 36.44 -28.18
C LEU A 525 12.56 36.89 -27.40
N PHE A 526 13.35 35.92 -26.93
CA PHE A 526 14.44 36.18 -26.00
C PHE A 526 15.42 35.02 -25.94
N GLU A 527 16.71 35.32 -25.82
CA GLU A 527 17.77 34.33 -25.63
C GLU A 527 18.92 34.94 -24.83
N HIS A 528 19.18 34.41 -23.62
CA HIS A 528 20.30 34.83 -22.80
C HIS A 528 20.66 33.76 -21.76
N THR A 529 21.78 33.91 -21.06
CA THR A 529 22.27 32.97 -20.05
C THR A 529 22.16 33.61 -18.67
N PHE A 530 21.51 32.90 -17.74
CA PHE A 530 21.25 33.38 -16.39
C PHE A 530 21.88 32.45 -15.36
N ASP A 531 22.29 33.04 -14.23
CA ASP A 531 22.59 32.33 -12.99
C ASP A 531 21.97 33.13 -11.84
N THR A 532 20.71 32.83 -11.52
CA THR A 532 19.92 33.62 -10.57
C THR A 532 18.96 32.76 -9.78
N ALA A 533 18.80 33.09 -8.50
CA ALA A 533 17.78 32.47 -7.65
C ALA A 533 16.36 32.82 -8.11
N MET A 534 16.15 34.06 -8.57
CA MET A 534 14.88 34.54 -9.13
C MET A 534 15.12 35.81 -9.96
N SER A 535 14.48 35.91 -11.11
CA SER A 535 14.52 37.06 -12.01
C SER A 535 13.16 37.25 -12.68
N MET A 536 12.97 38.39 -13.34
CA MET A 536 11.81 38.68 -14.16
C MET A 536 12.28 39.36 -15.45
N VAL A 537 11.74 38.93 -16.59
CA VAL A 537 12.03 39.52 -17.90
C VAL A 537 10.72 39.86 -18.58
N THR A 538 10.59 41.09 -19.06
CA THR A 538 9.45 41.56 -19.86
C THR A 538 9.88 41.68 -21.32
N LEU A 539 9.15 41.02 -22.21
CA LEU A 539 9.49 40.85 -23.62
C LEU A 539 8.38 41.43 -24.50
N PRO A 540 8.70 42.33 -25.44
CA PRO A 540 7.72 42.83 -26.39
C PRO A 540 7.27 41.69 -27.31
N LEU A 541 5.97 41.61 -27.58
CA LEU A 541 5.39 40.65 -28.52
C LEU A 541 5.37 41.26 -29.93
N PRO A 542 6.02 40.65 -30.93
CA PRO A 542 5.93 41.11 -32.31
C PRO A 542 4.48 41.08 -32.80
N ALA A 543 4.08 42.07 -33.60
CA ALA A 543 2.75 42.12 -34.18
C ALA A 543 2.45 40.82 -34.98
N GLY A 544 1.33 40.16 -34.68
CA GLY A 544 0.93 38.90 -35.32
C GLY A 544 1.64 37.65 -34.81
N SER A 545 2.47 37.74 -33.76
CA SER A 545 3.12 36.57 -33.12
C SER A 545 2.12 35.69 -32.36
N VAL A 546 1.03 36.29 -31.85
CA VAL A 546 -0.12 35.60 -31.27
C VAL A 546 -1.11 35.28 -32.40
N ARG A 547 -1.48 34.00 -32.51
CA ARG A 547 -2.38 33.48 -33.54
C ARG A 547 -3.77 33.26 -32.95
N ASP A 548 -4.79 33.32 -33.80
CA ASP A 548 -6.13 32.87 -33.45
C ASP A 548 -6.11 31.36 -33.12
N GLY A 549 -6.58 31.00 -31.93
CA GLY A 549 -6.54 29.62 -31.43
C GLY A 549 -5.37 29.37 -30.47
N VAL A 550 -4.75 28.19 -30.55
CA VAL A 550 -3.76 27.73 -29.56
C VAL A 550 -2.36 28.27 -29.87
N ASN A 551 -1.83 29.04 -28.94
CA ASN A 551 -0.49 29.59 -28.91
C ASN A 551 0.42 28.75 -28.02
N ARG A 552 1.72 28.71 -28.34
CA ARG A 552 2.73 27.93 -27.63
C ARG A 552 3.88 28.81 -27.17
N LEU A 553 4.02 28.99 -25.86
CA LEU A 553 5.18 29.63 -25.24
C LEU A 553 6.16 28.56 -24.77
N ARG A 554 7.34 28.47 -25.40
CA ARG A 554 8.35 27.43 -25.13
C ARG A 554 9.53 28.02 -24.37
N PHE A 555 10.01 27.26 -23.38
CA PHE A 555 11.20 27.53 -22.60
C PHE A 555 12.26 26.50 -22.98
N VAL A 556 13.26 26.93 -23.73
CA VAL A 556 14.37 26.11 -24.20
C VAL A 556 15.57 26.34 -23.29
N THR A 557 16.00 25.27 -22.63
CA THR A 557 17.07 25.24 -21.62
C THR A 557 18.07 24.13 -21.97
N PRO A 558 18.99 24.36 -22.93
CA PRO A 558 19.89 23.31 -23.42
C PRO A 558 20.83 22.78 -22.33
N ASP A 559 21.13 23.59 -21.32
CA ASP A 559 22.02 23.25 -20.19
C ASP A 559 21.28 22.59 -19.01
N ALA A 560 20.03 22.16 -19.19
CA ALA A 560 19.23 21.54 -18.14
C ALA A 560 19.98 20.34 -17.53
N ARG A 561 20.12 20.34 -16.20
CA ARG A 561 20.95 19.36 -15.47
C ARG A 561 20.28 18.87 -14.20
N ARG A 562 20.79 17.78 -13.63
CA ARG A 562 20.23 17.18 -12.42
C ARG A 562 20.50 18.07 -11.20
N ARG A 563 19.51 18.24 -10.31
CA ARG A 563 19.65 19.02 -9.07
C ARG A 563 20.38 18.28 -7.94
N GLY A 564 20.51 16.95 -8.01
CA GLY A 564 21.18 16.15 -6.97
C GLY A 564 21.45 14.71 -7.38
N ARG A 565 22.29 14.02 -6.59
CA ARG A 565 22.55 12.58 -6.77
C ARG A 565 21.27 11.80 -6.47
N GLY A 566 20.64 11.24 -7.51
CA GLY A 566 19.47 10.38 -7.39
C GLY A 566 18.21 10.90 -8.10
N ASP A 567 18.16 12.17 -8.52
CA ASP A 567 17.09 12.64 -9.39
C ASP A 567 17.45 12.36 -10.86
N ALA A 568 16.64 11.56 -11.54
CA ALA A 568 16.84 11.22 -12.94
C ALA A 568 16.44 12.36 -13.89
N ARG A 569 15.73 13.37 -13.38
CA ARG A 569 15.17 14.48 -14.16
C ARG A 569 16.21 15.59 -14.36
N HIS A 570 16.22 16.15 -15.56
CA HIS A 570 17.04 17.32 -15.90
C HIS A 570 16.18 18.57 -15.72
N TYR A 571 16.66 19.48 -14.89
CA TYR A 571 16.00 20.71 -14.52
C TYR A 571 16.74 21.89 -15.13
N GLY A 572 16.03 22.71 -15.90
CA GLY A 572 16.56 23.97 -16.45
C GLY A 572 16.24 25.14 -15.52
N ILE A 573 14.99 25.58 -15.54
CA ILE A 573 14.51 26.74 -14.77
C ILE A 573 13.26 26.37 -13.95
N VAL A 574 13.00 27.13 -12.89
CA VAL A 574 11.71 27.17 -12.22
C VAL A 574 10.95 28.39 -12.69
N VAL A 575 9.77 28.18 -13.28
CA VAL A 575 8.92 29.27 -13.71
C VAL A 575 7.90 29.54 -12.60
N LYS A 576 7.96 30.76 -12.08
CA LYS A 576 7.10 31.24 -11.00
C LYS A 576 5.90 32.02 -11.53
N SER A 577 6.08 32.88 -12.55
CA SER A 577 4.99 33.59 -13.25
C SER A 577 5.25 33.92 -14.72
N VAL A 578 4.18 34.09 -15.52
CA VAL A 578 4.21 34.39 -16.97
C VAL A 578 3.01 35.29 -17.27
N MET A 579 3.14 36.61 -17.16
CA MET A 579 2.11 37.62 -17.46
C MET A 579 2.10 37.98 -18.93
N PHE A 580 0.94 38.12 -19.56
CA PHE A 580 0.84 38.79 -20.86
C PHE A 580 0.04 40.08 -20.64
N ARG A 581 0.37 41.17 -21.32
CA ARG A 581 -0.32 42.47 -21.16
C ARG A 581 -0.72 43.09 -22.48
#